data_AF-V2Y5N9-F1
#
_entry.id   AF-V2Y5N9-F1
#
_cell.length_a   1.000
_cell.length_b   1.000
_cell.length_c   1.000
_cell.angle_alpha   90.00
_cell.angle_beta   90.00
_cell.angle_gamma   90.00
#
_symmetry.space_group_name_H-M   'P 1'
#
loop_
_entity.id
_entity.type
_entity.pdbx_description
1 polymer ?
#
loop_
_entity_poly.entity_id
_entity_poly.type
_entity_poly.pdbx_seq_one_letter_code
_entity_poly.pdbx_strand_id
1 'polypeptide(L)'
;MYDEKVRSVKPSKEKAYSLKKVIKDCIDNGILKDFLTLHQKEVEDMMMTVIPPEQALEYIKLEEYNKGIEQGIEQGIEQGKLDTSLNFARNMLKNNYSIDSIMEITGLSREQIERLLPSQS
;
A
#
# COMPACT_ATOMS: atom_id res chain seq x y z
N MET A 1 8.43 -8.16 3.79
CA MET A 1 8.30 -7.12 4.84
C MET A 1 6.86 -6.96 5.38
N TYR A 2 5.79 -7.22 4.61
CA TYR A 2 4.48 -7.68 5.14
C TYR A 2 3.93 -8.89 4.34
N ASP A 3 4.40 -9.00 3.08
CA ASP A 3 4.11 -10.06 2.11
C ASP A 3 4.28 -11.51 2.63
N GLU A 4 5.31 -11.78 3.43
CA GLU A 4 5.62 -13.15 3.91
C GLU A 4 4.59 -13.73 4.88
N LYS A 5 3.81 -12.89 5.57
CA LYS A 5 2.80 -13.35 6.55
C LYS A 5 1.37 -13.34 6.02
N VAL A 6 1.09 -12.62 4.92
CA VAL A 6 -0.22 -12.60 4.25
C VAL A 6 -0.43 -13.80 3.32
N ARG A 7 0.63 -14.59 3.11
CA ARG A 7 0.57 -15.91 2.46
C ARG A 7 0.03 -17.03 3.36
N SER A 8 -0.86 -16.72 4.28
CA SER A 8 -1.69 -17.74 4.95
C SER A 8 -2.78 -18.30 4.01
N VAL A 9 -2.75 -17.94 2.72
CA VAL A 9 -3.57 -18.55 1.66
C VAL A 9 -3.41 -20.06 1.75
N LYS A 10 -4.44 -20.73 2.26
CA LYS A 10 -4.56 -22.19 2.16
C LYS A 10 -4.23 -22.57 0.71
N PRO A 11 -3.25 -23.46 0.47
CA PRO A 11 -2.86 -23.83 -0.88
C PRO A 11 -4.10 -24.15 -1.70
N SER A 12 -4.16 -23.72 -2.96
CA SER A 12 -5.29 -23.98 -3.86
C SER A 12 -5.73 -25.47 -3.83
N LYS A 13 -4.78 -26.38 -3.62
CA LYS A 13 -5.01 -27.82 -3.41
C LYS A 13 -5.82 -28.17 -2.14
N GLU A 14 -5.58 -27.50 -1.02
CA GLU A 14 -6.29 -27.75 0.25
C GLU A 14 -7.74 -27.23 0.19
N LYS A 15 -7.94 -26.05 -0.41
CA LYS A 15 -9.29 -25.53 -0.70
C LYS A 15 -10.08 -26.50 -1.58
N ALA A 16 -9.43 -27.07 -2.61
CA ALA A 16 -10.05 -28.04 -3.53
C ALA A 16 -10.47 -29.31 -2.84
N TYR A 17 -9.57 -29.86 -2.03
CA TYR A 17 -9.86 -31.04 -1.25
C TYR A 17 -11.05 -30.82 -0.30
N SER A 18 -11.04 -29.69 0.43
CA SER A 18 -12.09 -29.36 1.41
C SER A 18 -13.45 -29.17 0.74
N LEU A 19 -13.48 -28.44 -0.38
CA LEU A 19 -14.70 -28.19 -1.16
C LEU A 19 -15.29 -29.49 -1.71
N LYS A 20 -14.46 -30.34 -2.33
CA LYS A 20 -14.88 -31.64 -2.85
C LYS A 20 -15.45 -32.54 -1.76
N LYS A 21 -14.85 -32.53 -0.57
CA LYS A 21 -15.34 -33.27 0.58
C LYS A 21 -16.73 -32.78 0.99
N VAL A 22 -16.93 -31.47 1.13
CA VAL A 22 -18.23 -30.89 1.50
C VAL A 22 -19.31 -31.22 0.48
N ILE A 23 -19.02 -31.09 -0.83
CA ILE A 23 -19.98 -31.43 -1.89
C ILE A 23 -20.39 -32.91 -1.80
N LYS A 24 -19.41 -33.80 -1.58
CA LYS A 24 -19.67 -35.23 -1.41
C LYS A 24 -20.54 -35.50 -0.18
N ASP A 25 -20.22 -34.89 0.96
CA ASP A 25 -20.99 -35.03 2.19
C ASP A 25 -22.44 -34.53 1.99
N CYS A 26 -22.66 -33.46 1.23
CA CYS A 26 -24.01 -32.99 0.89
C CYS A 26 -24.79 -34.01 0.02
N ILE A 27 -24.15 -34.57 -1.02
CA ILE A 27 -24.75 -35.58 -1.90
C ILE A 27 -25.13 -36.83 -1.11
N ASP A 28 -24.22 -37.32 -0.26
CA ASP A 28 -24.40 -38.52 0.55
C ASP A 28 -25.56 -38.36 1.55
N ASN A 29 -25.76 -37.14 2.07
CA ASN A 29 -26.87 -36.79 2.96
C ASN A 29 -28.16 -36.35 2.23
N GLY A 30 -28.19 -36.41 0.90
CA GLY A 30 -29.38 -36.04 0.12
C GLY A 30 -29.65 -34.53 0.00
N ILE A 31 -28.72 -33.67 0.43
CA ILE A 31 -28.83 -32.22 0.33
C ILE A 31 -28.46 -31.79 -1.08
N LEU A 32 -29.42 -31.24 -1.83
CA LEU A 32 -29.23 -30.80 -3.22
C LEU A 32 -28.62 -31.88 -4.13
N LYS A 33 -28.87 -33.16 -3.83
CA LYS A 33 -28.20 -34.30 -4.46
C LYS A 33 -28.21 -34.24 -5.98
N ASP A 34 -29.38 -34.08 -6.60
CA ASP A 34 -29.51 -34.10 -8.06
C ASP A 34 -28.78 -32.92 -8.70
N PHE A 35 -28.90 -31.73 -8.10
CA PHE A 35 -28.23 -30.52 -8.55
C PHE A 35 -26.71 -30.62 -8.44
N LEU A 36 -26.20 -31.00 -7.26
CA LEU A 36 -24.76 -31.12 -7.01
C LEU A 36 -24.14 -32.26 -7.85
N THR A 37 -24.88 -33.33 -8.12
CA THR A 37 -24.41 -34.42 -8.98
C THR A 37 -24.27 -33.95 -10.43
N LEU A 38 -25.22 -33.14 -10.92
CA LEU A 38 -25.22 -32.65 -12.31
C LEU A 38 -24.25 -31.48 -12.53
N HIS A 39 -24.17 -30.55 -11.57
CA HIS A 39 -23.44 -29.28 -11.68
C HIS A 39 -22.15 -29.22 -10.85
N GLN A 40 -21.61 -30.37 -10.42
CA GLN A 40 -20.46 -30.42 -9.50
C GLN A 40 -19.29 -29.52 -9.94
N LYS A 41 -18.84 -29.64 -11.20
CA LYS A 41 -17.69 -28.88 -11.71
C LYS A 41 -17.96 -27.37 -11.71
N GLU A 42 -19.15 -26.96 -12.09
CA GLU A 42 -19.53 -25.54 -12.14
C GLU A 42 -19.55 -24.93 -10.73
N VAL A 43 -20.08 -25.68 -9.75
CA VAL A 43 -20.05 -25.27 -8.34
C VAL A 43 -18.62 -25.23 -7.80
N GLU A 44 -17.79 -26.23 -8.13
CA GLU A 44 -16.38 -26.24 -7.75
C GLU A 44 -15.64 -25.02 -8.30
N ASP A 45 -15.78 -24.74 -9.60
CA ASP A 45 -15.11 -23.63 -10.28
C ASP A 45 -15.60 -22.28 -9.73
N MET A 46 -16.92 -22.09 -9.58
CA MET A 46 -17.48 -20.86 -9.02
C MET A 46 -16.94 -20.61 -7.61
N MET A 47 -17.05 -21.58 -6.70
CA MET A 47 -16.65 -21.43 -5.30
C MET A 47 -15.13 -21.24 -5.15
N MET A 48 -14.35 -21.76 -6.09
CA MET A 48 -12.90 -21.54 -6.14
C MET A 48 -12.49 -20.12 -6.50
N THR A 49 -13.32 -19.42 -7.27
CA THR A 49 -13.07 -18.02 -7.66
C THR A 49 -13.48 -17.03 -6.57
N VAL A 50 -14.36 -17.43 -5.66
CA VAL A 50 -14.81 -16.58 -4.56
C VAL A 50 -13.67 -16.39 -3.55
N ILE A 51 -13.32 -15.13 -3.31
CA ILE A 51 -12.38 -14.75 -2.26
C ILE A 51 -13.16 -14.69 -0.93
N PRO A 52 -12.77 -15.48 0.10
CA PRO A 52 -13.39 -15.39 1.41
C PRO A 52 -13.23 -13.99 2.02
N PRO A 53 -14.18 -13.50 2.82
CA PRO A 53 -14.12 -12.17 3.45
C PRO A 53 -12.83 -11.93 4.24
N GLU A 54 -12.34 -12.96 4.94
CA GLU A 54 -11.10 -12.89 5.73
C GLU A 54 -9.89 -12.63 4.83
N GLN A 55 -9.85 -13.31 3.68
CA GLN A 55 -8.79 -13.15 2.69
C GLN A 55 -8.87 -11.77 2.02
N ALA A 56 -10.08 -11.28 1.71
CA ALA A 56 -10.27 -9.94 1.15
C ALA A 56 -9.78 -8.85 2.14
N LEU A 57 -10.09 -8.98 3.42
CA LEU A 57 -9.60 -8.06 4.46
C LEU A 57 -8.08 -8.07 4.59
N GLU A 58 -7.44 -9.23 4.46
CA GLU A 58 -5.98 -9.31 4.45
C GLU A 58 -5.36 -8.59 3.24
N TYR A 59 -5.95 -8.73 2.05
CA TYR A 59 -5.51 -7.98 0.86
C TYR A 59 -5.62 -6.48 1.05
N ILE A 60 -6.76 -6.01 1.57
CA ILE A 60 -6.98 -4.57 1.84
C ILE A 60 -5.94 -4.06 2.83
N LYS A 61 -5.70 -4.78 3.93
CA LYS A 61 -4.68 -4.40 4.92
C LYS A 61 -3.28 -4.31 4.32
N LEU A 62 -2.93 -5.25 3.45
CA LEU A 62 -1.63 -5.26 2.78
C LEU A 62 -1.48 -4.06 1.84
N GLU A 63 -2.53 -3.77 1.06
CA GLU A 63 -2.56 -2.63 0.15
C GLU A 63 -2.41 -1.31 0.90
N GLU A 64 -3.19 -1.12 1.97
CA GLU A 64 -3.14 0.09 2.80
C GLU A 64 -1.79 0.24 3.52
N TYR A 65 -1.20 -0.86 3.98
CA TYR A 65 0.15 -0.84 4.54
C TYR A 65 1.18 -0.37 3.51
N ASN A 66 1.14 -0.92 2.30
CA ASN A 66 2.06 -0.55 1.23
C ASN A 66 1.89 0.92 0.81
N LYS A 67 0.63 1.40 0.70
CA LYS A 67 0.34 2.82 0.48
C LYS A 67 0.95 3.70 1.57
N GLY A 68 0.83 3.30 2.84
CA GLY A 68 1.43 4.04 3.94
C GLY A 68 2.97 4.12 3.86
N ILE A 69 3.62 3.04 3.44
CA ILE A 69 5.08 3.02 3.22
C ILE A 69 5.46 3.94 2.05
N GLU A 70 4.76 3.85 0.93
CA GLU A 70 5.00 4.69 -0.25
C GLU A 70 4.85 6.18 0.09
N GLN A 71 3.74 6.55 0.74
CA GLN A 71 3.50 7.91 1.22
C GLN A 71 4.59 8.39 2.18
N GLY A 72 5.02 7.54 3.12
CA GLY A 72 6.08 7.88 4.06
C GLY A 72 7.43 8.13 3.37
N ILE A 73 7.76 7.35 2.33
CA ILE A 73 8.98 7.52 1.54
C ILE A 73 8.89 8.82 0.73
N GLU A 74 7.77 9.08 0.05
CA GLU A 74 7.55 10.29 -0.75
C GLU A 74 7.66 11.54 0.13
N GLN A 75 6.94 11.58 1.26
CA GLN A 75 7.01 12.68 2.23
C GLN A 75 8.44 12.87 2.76
N GLY A 76 9.14 11.78 3.08
CA GLY A 76 10.53 11.85 3.55
C GLY A 76 11.48 12.44 2.50
N ILE A 77 11.31 12.08 1.23
CA ILE A 77 12.11 12.62 0.12
C ILE A 77 11.80 14.10 -0.11
N GLU A 78 10.53 14.50 -0.12
CA GLU A 78 10.12 15.90 -0.29
C GLU A 78 10.63 16.77 0.85
N GLN A 79 10.45 16.32 2.10
CA GLN A 79 10.95 17.03 3.27
C GLN A 79 12.48 17.15 3.22
N GLY A 80 13.19 16.08 2.87
CA GLY A 80 14.65 16.10 2.73
C GLY A 80 15.14 17.06 1.64
N LYS A 81 14.45 17.15 0.49
CA LYS A 81 14.76 18.13 -0.56
C LYS A 81 14.55 19.56 -0.06
N LEU A 82 13.41 19.84 0.58
CA LEU A 82 13.11 21.17 1.13
C LEU A 82 14.14 21.58 2.20
N ASP A 83 14.43 20.69 3.16
CA ASP A 83 15.41 20.94 4.22
C ASP A 83 16.80 21.21 3.64
N THR A 84 17.18 20.47 2.59
CA THR A 84 18.43 20.69 1.86
C THR A 84 18.44 22.08 1.23
N SER A 85 17.41 22.46 0.47
CA SER A 85 17.30 23.80 -0.13
C SER A 85 17.36 24.92 0.92
N LEU A 86 16.67 24.75 2.06
CA LEU A 86 16.70 25.72 3.17
C LEU A 86 18.10 25.83 3.79
N ASN A 87 18.82 24.71 3.95
CA ASN A 87 20.18 24.71 4.48
C ASN A 87 21.16 25.39 3.52
N PHE A 88 21.04 25.15 2.21
CA PHE A 88 21.81 25.88 1.19
C PHE A 88 21.52 27.38 1.26
N ALA A 89 20.25 27.79 1.32
CA ALA A 89 19.86 29.19 1.43
C ALA A 89 20.44 29.86 2.68
N ARG A 90 20.37 29.21 3.85
CA ARG A 90 21.00 29.72 5.09
C ARG A 90 22.50 29.93 4.93
N ASN A 91 23.20 28.99 4.29
CA ASN A 91 24.64 29.09 4.07
C ASN A 91 24.97 30.21 3.07
N MET A 92 24.18 30.37 2.02
CA MET A 92 24.35 31.46 1.05
C MET A 92 24.10 32.83 1.67
N LEU A 93 23.06 32.98 2.50
CA LEU A 93 22.80 34.20 3.25
C LEU A 93 23.98 34.57 4.16
N LYS A 94 24.55 33.60 4.88
CA LYS A 94 25.75 33.80 5.71
C LYS A 94 26.98 34.25 4.91
N ASN A 95 27.03 33.94 3.62
CA ASN A 95 28.10 34.33 2.71
C ASN A 95 27.73 35.55 1.84
N ASN A 96 26.71 36.33 2.24
CA ASN A 96 26.28 37.57 1.59
C ASN A 96 25.86 37.44 0.12
N TYR A 97 25.33 36.27 -0.28
CA TYR A 97 24.70 36.13 -1.59
C TYR A 97 23.41 36.97 -1.66
N SER A 98 23.08 37.51 -2.83
CA SER A 98 21.84 38.24 -3.03
C SER A 98 20.63 37.32 -2.94
N ILE A 99 19.47 37.87 -2.51
CA ILE A 99 18.21 37.12 -2.45
C ILE A 99 17.86 36.54 -3.83
N ASP A 100 18.07 37.30 -4.91
CA ASP A 100 17.75 36.85 -6.26
C ASP A 100 18.60 35.65 -6.70
N SER A 101 19.90 35.63 -6.38
CA SER A 101 20.78 34.48 -6.64
C SER A 101 20.40 33.25 -5.82
N ILE A 102 19.95 33.46 -4.56
CA ILE A 102 19.51 32.35 -3.71
C ILE A 102 18.21 31.74 -4.24
N MET A 103 17.26 32.57 -4.70
CA MET A 103 16.03 32.10 -5.33
C MET A 103 16.33 31.24 -6.56
N GLU A 104 17.24 31.69 -7.43
CA GLU A 104 17.62 30.98 -8.65
C GLU A 104 18.25 29.62 -8.35
N ILE A 105 19.13 29.52 -7.35
CA ILE A 105 19.88 28.29 -7.06
C ILE A 105 19.05 27.29 -6.23
N THR A 106 18.27 27.78 -5.26
CA THR A 106 17.57 26.90 -4.29
C THR A 106 16.13 26.59 -4.69
N GLY A 107 15.56 27.35 -5.63
CA GLY A 107 14.16 27.25 -6.04
C GLY A 107 13.16 27.74 -4.98
N LEU A 108 13.65 28.36 -3.90
CA LEU A 108 12.81 28.88 -2.82
C LEU A 108 12.16 30.21 -3.23
N SER A 109 10.97 30.47 -2.70
CA SER A 109 10.33 31.77 -2.84
C SER A 109 11.05 32.84 -2.01
N ARG A 110 10.87 34.10 -2.38
CA ARG A 110 11.41 35.24 -1.63
C ARG A 110 10.95 35.22 -0.17
N GLU A 111 9.67 34.93 0.07
CA GLU A 111 9.10 34.84 1.42
C GLU A 111 9.75 33.73 2.24
N GLN A 112 10.05 32.58 1.62
CA GLN A 112 10.75 31.48 2.31
C GLN A 112 12.16 31.89 2.72
N ILE A 113 12.88 32.62 1.87
CA ILE A 113 14.23 33.10 2.15
C ILE A 113 14.21 34.21 3.21
N GLU A 114 13.26 35.15 3.13
CA GLU A 114 13.11 36.24 4.10
C GLU A 114 12.80 35.72 5.52
N ARG A 115 12.05 34.62 5.64
CA ARG A 115 11.82 33.93 6.93
C ARG A 115 13.08 33.31 7.53
N LEU A 116 14.14 33.10 6.73
CA LEU A 116 15.43 32.61 7.22
C LEU A 116 16.34 33.73 7.72
N LEU A 117 16.01 35.00 7.43
CA LEU A 117 16.75 36.13 7.96
C LEU A 117 16.47 36.24 9.47
N PRO A 118 17.49 36.48 10.30
CA PRO A 118 17.27 36.74 11.71
C PRO A 118 16.37 37.97 11.85
N SER A 119 15.33 37.86 12.67
CA SER A 119 14.51 39.00 13.07
C SER A 119 15.44 40.06 13.66
N GLN A 120 15.62 41.17 12.95
CA GLN A 120 16.38 42.32 13.44
C GLN A 120 15.77 42.74 14.79
N SER A 121 16.54 42.61 15.87
CA SER A 121 16.26 43.21 17.18
C SER A 121 16.97 44.55 17.27
#